data_AF-A0A1G7LG59-F1
#
_entry.id   AF-A0A1G7LG59-F1
#
_cell.length_a   1.000
_cell.length_b   1.000
_cell.length_c   1.000
_cell.angle_alpha   90.00
_cell.angle_beta   90.00
_cell.angle_gamma   90.00
#
_symmetry.space_group_name_H-M   'P 1'
#
loop_
_entity.id
_entity.type
_entity.pdbx_description
1 polymer ?
#
loop_
_entity_poly.entity_id
_entity_poly.type
_entity_poly.pdbx_seq_one_letter_code
_entity_poly.pdbx_strand_id
1 'polypeptide(L)'
;MVEEITKIINDWNPAEIYPLLHDEYQCEVSKIVELLSSFESKSTISKQIYDLFESCFGNEFRKPYHECEEITEILINIQSSK
;
A
#
# COMPACT_ATOMS: atom_id res chain seq x y z
N MET A 1 -11.34 -6.94 -3.34
CA MET A 1 -10.75 -6.18 -2.22
C MET A 1 -9.34 -6.65 -1.98
N VAL A 2 -9.05 -7.73 -1.23
CA VAL A 2 -7.65 -8.17 -1.03
C VAL A 2 -6.90 -8.38 -2.36
N GLU A 3 -7.47 -9.15 -3.28
CA GLU A 3 -6.87 -9.39 -4.61
C GLU A 3 -6.63 -8.11 -5.44
N GLU A 4 -7.56 -7.15 -5.36
CA GLU A 4 -7.44 -5.88 -6.08
C GLU A 4 -6.36 -4.99 -5.45
N ILE A 5 -6.26 -4.98 -4.12
CA ILE A 5 -5.21 -4.29 -3.37
C ILE A 5 -3.86 -4.93 -3.70
N THR A 6 -3.75 -6.27 -3.68
CA THR A 6 -2.53 -6.99 -4.09
C THR A 6 -2.07 -6.54 -5.47
N LYS A 7 -2.98 -6.50 -6.44
CA LYS A 7 -2.64 -6.05 -7.79
C LYS A 7 -2.12 -4.61 -7.81
N ILE A 8 -2.78 -3.69 -7.12
CA ILE A 8 -2.36 -2.28 -7.07
C ILE A 8 -0.99 -2.11 -6.45
N ILE A 9 -0.70 -2.82 -5.36
CA ILE A 9 0.60 -2.73 -4.68
C ILE A 9 1.69 -3.38 -5.53
N ASN A 10 1.42 -4.52 -6.16
CA ASN A 10 2.34 -5.14 -7.12
C ASN A 10 2.61 -4.21 -8.31
N ASP A 11 1.58 -3.62 -8.91
CA ASP A 11 1.71 -2.69 -10.04
C ASP A 11 2.49 -1.42 -9.64
N TRP A 12 2.33 -0.94 -8.41
CA TRP A 12 3.10 0.18 -7.85
C TRP A 12 4.58 -0.18 -7.60
N ASN A 13 4.84 -1.43 -7.23
CA ASN A 13 6.18 -1.99 -6.96
C ASN A 13 7.07 -1.06 -6.11
N PRO A 14 6.69 -0.77 -4.85
CA PRO A 14 7.32 0.26 -4.03
C PRO A 14 8.82 0.03 -3.75
N ALA A 15 9.27 -1.22 -3.74
CA ALA A 15 10.67 -1.60 -3.51
C ALA A 15 11.40 -2.05 -4.79
N GLU A 16 10.81 -1.83 -5.98
CA GLU A 16 11.41 -2.15 -7.27
C GLU A 16 11.95 -3.60 -7.37
N ILE A 17 11.17 -4.56 -6.88
CA ILE A 17 11.57 -5.97 -6.81
C ILE A 17 11.38 -6.66 -8.16
N TYR A 18 12.40 -7.41 -8.59
CA TYR A 18 12.39 -8.19 -9.83
C TYR A 18 13.11 -9.54 -9.66
N PRO A 19 12.52 -10.67 -10.12
CA PRO A 19 11.19 -10.78 -10.72
C PRO A 19 10.08 -10.53 -9.69
N LEU A 20 9.02 -9.83 -10.11
CA LEU A 20 7.89 -9.52 -9.25
C LEU A 20 6.93 -10.71 -9.21
N LEU A 21 6.83 -11.36 -8.04
CA LEU A 21 5.89 -12.46 -7.82
C LEU A 21 4.50 -11.93 -7.44
N HIS A 22 3.48 -12.77 -7.57
CA HIS A 22 2.11 -12.38 -7.23
C HIS A 22 1.94 -12.09 -5.72
N ASP A 23 2.65 -12.84 -4.88
CA ASP A 23 2.62 -12.75 -3.42
C ASP A 23 3.73 -11.87 -2.83
N GLU A 24 4.46 -11.12 -3.66
CA GLU A 24 5.65 -10.35 -3.25
C GLU A 24 5.37 -9.44 -2.03
N TYR A 25 4.26 -8.69 -2.07
CA TYR A 25 3.89 -7.74 -1.03
C TYR A 25 2.74 -8.25 -0.13
N GLN A 26 2.55 -9.57 0.00
CA GLN A 26 1.40 -10.15 0.73
C GLN A 26 1.33 -9.68 2.20
N CYS A 27 2.48 -9.53 2.85
CA CYS A 27 2.58 -9.05 4.23
C CYS A 27 2.08 -7.61 4.37
N GLU A 28 2.51 -6.73 3.45
CA GLU A 28 2.14 -5.31 3.44
C GLU A 28 0.67 -5.15 3.08
N VAL A 29 0.19 -5.89 2.08
CA VAL A 29 -1.22 -5.91 1.67
C VAL A 29 -2.11 -6.29 2.85
N SER A 30 -1.74 -7.30 3.65
CA SER A 30 -2.52 -7.70 4.82
C SER A 30 -2.68 -6.57 5.82
N LYS A 31 -1.58 -5.83 6.11
CA LYS A 31 -1.63 -4.66 7.00
C LYS A 31 -2.43 -3.52 6.40
N ILE A 32 -2.32 -3.25 5.10
CA ILE A 32 -3.10 -2.22 4.41
C ILE A 32 -4.59 -2.50 4.52
N VAL A 33 -5.02 -3.75 4.38
CA VAL A 33 -6.44 -4.14 4.55
C VAL A 33 -6.94 -3.83 5.96
N GLU A 34 -6.12 -4.07 6.98
CA GLU A 34 -6.45 -3.72 8.37
C GLU A 34 -6.55 -2.20 8.55
N LEU A 35 -5.60 -1.44 8.00
CA LEU A 35 -5.61 0.03 8.05
C LEU A 35 -6.84 0.63 7.37
N LEU A 36 -7.21 0.14 6.19
CA LEU A 36 -8.40 0.60 5.48
C LEU A 36 -9.69 0.29 6.26
N SER A 37 -9.70 -0.76 7.07
CA SER A 37 -10.85 -1.11 7.92
C SER A 37 -10.97 -0.23 9.18
N SER A 38 -10.01 0.66 9.42
CA SER A 38 -10.05 1.62 10.53
C SER A 38 -10.93 2.84 10.19
N PHE A 39 -11.31 3.61 11.22
CA PHE A 39 -12.04 4.88 11.04
C PHE A 39 -11.08 6.09 10.96
N GLU A 40 -9.88 5.87 10.43
CA GLU A 40 -8.85 6.91 10.36
C GLU A 40 -9.00 7.79 9.12
N SER A 41 -8.41 8.98 9.18
CA SER A 41 -8.42 9.91 8.04
C SER A 41 -7.52 9.42 6.91
N LYS A 42 -7.83 9.81 5.66
CA LYS A 42 -6.96 9.54 4.50
C LYS A 42 -5.50 9.90 4.78
N SER A 43 -5.23 11.07 5.35
CA SER A 43 -3.85 11.50 5.66
C SER A 43 -3.16 10.61 6.69
N THR A 44 -3.91 10.07 7.65
CA THR A 44 -3.36 9.13 8.64
C THR A 44 -2.99 7.81 7.96
N ILE A 45 -3.88 7.29 7.12
CA ILE A 45 -3.65 6.04 6.37
C ILE A 45 -2.45 6.20 5.42
N SER A 46 -2.36 7.30 4.67
CA SER A 46 -1.21 7.56 3.78
C SER A 46 0.12 7.54 4.53
N LYS A 47 0.15 8.14 5.73
CA LYS A 47 1.33 8.12 6.59
C LYS A 47 1.68 6.73 7.08
N GLN A 48 0.71 5.96 7.56
CA GLN A 48 0.98 4.60 8.00
C GLN A 48 1.41 3.69 6.86
N ILE A 49 0.90 3.90 5.64
CA ILE A 49 1.37 3.19 4.45
C ILE A 49 2.83 3.55 4.15
N TYR A 50 3.18 4.83 4.16
CA TYR A 50 4.57 5.26 3.99
C TYR A 50 5.49 4.63 5.06
N ASP A 51 5.11 4.76 6.33
CA ASP A 51 5.87 4.23 7.47
C ASP A 51 5.98 2.68 7.39
N LEU A 52 4.94 2.00 6.91
CA LEU A 52 4.93 0.56 6.67
C LEU A 52 6.01 0.17 5.67
N PHE A 53 6.00 0.75 4.47
CA PHE A 53 6.97 0.40 3.43
C PHE A 53 8.39 0.84 3.81
N GLU A 54 8.56 2.00 4.45
CA GLU A 54 9.85 2.42 4.99
C GLU A 54 10.38 1.43 6.04
N SER A 55 9.50 0.91 6.92
CA SER A 55 9.90 -0.07 7.94
C SER A 55 10.24 -1.45 7.36
N CYS A 56 9.54 -1.89 6.31
CA CYS A 56 9.74 -3.20 5.69
C CYS A 56 10.98 -3.22 4.77
N PHE A 57 11.23 -2.15 4.03
CA PHE A 57 12.20 -2.14 2.93
C PHE A 57 13.36 -1.16 3.14
N GLY A 58 13.26 -0.24 4.11
CA GLY A 58 14.32 0.72 4.43
C GLY A 58 14.83 1.47 3.21
N ASN A 59 16.11 1.30 2.89
CA ASN A 59 16.78 1.99 1.76
C ASN A 59 16.27 1.56 0.37
N GLU A 60 15.56 0.43 0.27
CA GLU A 60 14.97 -0.04 -0.99
C GLU A 60 13.62 0.63 -1.25
N PHE A 61 12.94 1.16 -0.22
CA PHE A 61 11.78 2.00 -0.40
C PHE A 61 12.19 3.43 -0.74
N ARG A 62 12.05 3.81 -2.01
CA ARG A 62 12.45 5.14 -2.51
C ARG A 62 11.29 5.98 -3.00
N LYS A 63 10.05 5.51 -2.79
CA LYS A 63 8.87 6.25 -3.23
C LYS A 63 8.67 7.48 -2.32
N PRO A 64 8.41 8.65 -2.90
CA PRO A 64 8.12 9.85 -2.13
C PRO A 64 6.75 9.75 -1.45
N TYR A 65 6.57 10.48 -0.36
CA TYR A 65 5.32 10.47 0.41
C TYR A 65 4.05 10.75 -0.43
N HIS A 66 4.13 11.64 -1.43
CA HIS A 66 2.96 11.96 -2.27
C HIS A 66 2.46 10.74 -3.08
N GLU A 67 3.34 9.83 -3.49
CA GLU A 67 2.91 8.58 -4.14
C GLU A 67 2.09 7.71 -3.18
N CYS A 68 2.42 7.71 -1.88
CA CYS A 68 1.61 7.02 -0.88
C CYS A 68 0.23 7.68 -0.73
N GLU A 69 0.11 9.00 -0.87
CA GLU A 69 -1.18 9.69 -0.86
C GLU A 69 -2.04 9.35 -2.08
N GLU A 70 -1.43 9.20 -3.25
CA GLU A 70 -2.08 8.77 -4.48
C GLU A 70 -2.57 7.32 -4.37
N ILE A 71 -1.70 6.40 -3.92
CA ILE A 71 -2.07 5.00 -3.70
C ILE A 71 -3.19 4.90 -2.66
N THR A 72 -3.12 5.64 -1.56
CA THR A 72 -4.16 5.64 -0.53
C THR A 72 -5.52 6.07 -1.08
N GLU A 73 -5.56 7.10 -1.93
CA GLU A 73 -6.79 7.52 -2.61
C GLU A 73 -7.41 6.39 -3.44
N ILE A 74 -6.59 5.68 -4.22
CA ILE A 74 -7.04 4.56 -5.05
C ILE A 74 -7.62 3.45 -4.15
N LEU A 75 -6.93 3.12 -3.06
CA LEU A 75 -7.33 2.06 -2.13
C LEU A 75 -8.66 2.36 -1.43
N ILE A 76 -8.84 3.60 -0.93
CA ILE A 76 -10.09 4.04 -0.27
C ILE A 76 -11.28 4.01 -1.24
N ASN A 77 -11.07 4.40 -2.50
CA ASN A 77 -12.12 4.40 -3.51
C ASN A 77 -12.61 2.97 -3.83
N ILE A 78 -11.71 1.99 -3.81
CA ILE A 78 -12.07 0.57 -4.01
C ILE A 78 -12.86 0.03 -2.81
N GLN A 79 -12.50 0.43 -1.59
CA GLN A 79 -13.24 0.05 -0.39
C GLN A 79 -14.66 0.63 -0.40
N SER A 80 -14.81 1.89 -0.79
CA SER A 80 -16.09 2.62 -0.78
C SER A 80 -17.02 2.27 -1.95
N SER A 81 -16.51 1.59 -2.98
CA SER A 81 -17.30 1.14 -4.15
C SER A 81 -18.05 -0.18 -3.92
N LYS A 82 -18.06 -0.69 -2.69
CA LYS A 82 -18.82 -1.88 -2.26
C LYS A 82 -19.86 -1.49 -1.22
#